data_AF-A0A075JTL8-F1
#
_entry.id   AF-A0A075JTL8-F1
#
_cell.length_a   1.000
_cell.length_b   1.000
_cell.length_c   1.000
_cell.angle_alpha   90.00
_cell.angle_beta   90.00
_cell.angle_gamma   90.00
#
_symmetry.space_group_name_H-M   'P 1'
#
loop_
_entity.id
_entity.type
_entity.pdbx_description
1 polymer ?
#
loop_
_entity_poly.entity_id
_entity_poly.type
_entity_poly.pdbx_seq_one_letter_code
_entity_poly.pdbx_strand_id
1 'polypeptide(L)' 'MDRNERFDLLTQMKRKDIKVKDAADHLDCSSSLVSLFLRDKGNMDKQKVIKLKQYIKDKPEYKIGKIKIE' A
#
# COMPACT_ATOMS: atom_id res chain seq x y z
N MET A 1 -3.76 -11.11 11.03
CA MET A 1 -3.23 -10.79 9.69
C MET A 1 -1.83 -11.35 9.66
N ASP A 2 -1.55 -12.15 8.64
CA ASP A 2 -0.30 -12.90 8.59
C ASP A 2 0.86 -12.00 8.13
N ARG A 3 2.09 -12.31 8.55
CA ARG A 3 3.29 -11.55 8.16
C ARG A 3 3.43 -11.52 6.63
N ASN A 4 3.05 -12.60 5.97
CA ASN A 4 3.05 -12.71 4.50
C ASN A 4 2.05 -11.75 3.85
N GLU A 5 0.85 -11.55 4.42
CA GLU A 5 -0.12 -10.60 3.86
C GLU A 5 0.38 -9.16 3.91
N ARG A 6 1.10 -8.77 4.98
CA ARG A 6 1.66 -7.42 5.12
C ARG A 6 2.76 -7.16 4.09
N PHE A 7 3.62 -8.16 3.86
CA PHE A 7 4.64 -8.11 2.82
C PHE A 7 4.04 -8.06 1.40
N ASP A 8 2.95 -8.80 1.18
CA ASP A 8 2.23 -8.77 -0.10
C ASP A 8 1.66 -7.37 -0.38
N LEU A 9 1.02 -6.72 0.60
CA LEU A 9 0.55 -5.34 0.46
C LEU A 9 1.69 -4.37 0.14
N LEU A 10 2.82 -4.47 0.83
CA LEU A 10 3.99 -3.64 0.54
C LEU A 10 4.51 -3.85 -0.89
N THR A 11 4.48 -5.10 -1.37
CA THR A 11 4.89 -5.45 -2.74
C THR A 11 3.92 -4.90 -3.76
N GLN A 12 2.60 -5.02 -3.54
CA GLN A 12 1.57 -4.42 -4.39
C GLN A 12 1.70 -2.90 -4.44
N MET A 13 1.93 -2.24 -3.30
CA MET A 13 2.19 -0.80 -3.26
C MET A 13 3.38 -0.42 -4.12
N LYS A 14 4.49 -1.18 -4.05
CA LYS A 14 5.65 -0.94 -4.92
C LYS A 14 5.37 -1.16 -6.41
N ARG A 15 4.63 -2.22 -6.77
CA ARG A 15 4.23 -2.49 -8.17
C ARG A 15 3.33 -1.41 -8.75
N LYS A 16 2.55 -0.75 -7.89
CA LYS A 16 1.61 0.32 -8.26
C LYS A 16 2.16 1.73 -8.04
N ASP A 17 3.45 1.87 -7.75
CA ASP A 17 4.13 3.14 -7.38
C ASP A 17 3.40 3.92 -6.27
N ILE A 18 2.75 3.22 -5.34
CA ILE A 18 2.03 3.83 -4.22
C ILE A 18 3.04 4.16 -3.13
N LYS A 19 3.25 5.46 -2.89
CA LYS A 19 4.08 5.93 -1.79
C LYS A 19 3.34 5.71 -0.46
N VAL A 20 4.11 5.36 0.57
CA VAL A 20 3.58 5.24 1.95
C VAL A 20 2.94 6.55 2.41
N LYS A 21 3.50 7.69 1.98
CA LYS A 21 2.96 9.03 2.27
C LYS A 21 1.57 9.24 1.65
N ASP A 22 1.39 8.86 0.38
CA ASP A 22 0.08 8.92 -0.30
C ASP A 22 -0.97 8.04 0.39
N ALA A 23 -0.59 6.81 0.75
CA ALA A 23 -1.50 5.93 1.46
C ALA A 23 -1.86 6.49 2.84
N ALA A 24 -0.89 7.07 3.55
CA ALA A 24 -1.11 7.70 4.85
C ALA A 24 -2.05 8.90 4.78
N ASP A 25 -1.88 9.75 3.76
CA ASP A 25 -2.74 10.90 3.48
C ASP A 25 -4.19 10.46 3.22
N HIS A 26 -4.38 9.46 2.36
CA HIS A 26 -5.70 8.88 2.08
C HIS A 26 -6.38 8.24 3.30
N LEU A 27 -5.58 7.72 4.24
CA LEU A 27 -6.05 7.05 5.44
C LEU A 27 -6.23 7.98 6.64
N ASP A 28 -5.89 9.26 6.48
CA ASP A 28 -5.82 10.25 7.56
C ASP A 28 -5.00 9.70 8.75
N CYS A 29 -3.76 9.29 8.47
CA CYS A 29 -2.87 8.73 9.48
C CYS A 29 -1.41 9.07 9.22
N SER A 30 -0.56 8.82 10.21
CA SER A 30 0.88 9.07 10.05
C SER A 30 1.52 8.06 9.09
N SER A 31 2.39 8.54 8.19
CA SER A 31 3.22 7.70 7.33
C SER A 31 4.07 6.70 8.10
N SER A 32 4.48 7.05 9.32
CA SER A 32 5.21 6.15 10.21
C SER A 32 4.35 4.96 10.65
N LEU A 33 3.07 5.19 10.92
CA LEU A 33 2.12 4.13 11.30
C LEU A 33 1.96 3.11 10.16
N VAL A 34 1.77 3.60 8.92
CA VAL A 34 1.66 2.75 7.74
C VAL A 34 2.96 1.97 7.51
N SER A 35 4.12 2.62 7.63
CA SER A 35 5.42 1.97 7.47
C SER A 35 5.65 0.87 8.53
N LEU A 36 5.34 1.15 9.79
CA LEU A 36 5.46 0.19 10.89
C LEU A 36 4.50 -1.00 10.71
N PHE A 37 3.25 -0.74 10.31
CA PHE A 37 2.27 -1.78 10.03
C PHE A 37 2.71 -2.72 8.91
N LEU A 38 3.19 -2.17 7.79
CA LEU A 38 3.69 -2.97 6.66
C LEU A 38 4.92 -3.81 7.02
N ARG A 39 5.71 -3.36 8.01
CA ARG A 39 6.89 -4.06 8.52
C ARG A 39 6.61 -5.01 9.69
N ASP A 40 5.33 -5.26 9.99
CA ASP A 40 4.91 -6.09 11.13
C ASP A 40 5.27 -5.51 12.52
N LYS A 41 5.67 -4.23 12.58
CA LYS A 41 6.13 -3.55 13.81
C LYS A 41 5.09 -2.60 14.41
N GLY A 42 3.92 -2.48 13.80
CA GLY A 42 2.87 -1.56 14.22
C GLY A 42 1.49 -2.19 14.10
N ASN A 43 0.60 -1.81 15.01
CA ASN A 43 -0.80 -2.16 14.90
C ASN A 43 -1.56 -0.98 14.26
N MET A 44 -2.51 -1.29 13.39
CA MET A 44 -3.34 -0.30 12.72
C MET A 44 -4.79 -0.68 12.91
N ASP A 45 -5.66 0.32 13.06
CA ASP A 45 -7.10 0.09 13.19
C ASP A 45 -7.64 -0.70 12.00
N LYS A 46 -8.56 -1.64 12.26
CA LYS A 46 -9.11 -2.53 11.24
C LYS A 46 -9.76 -1.77 10.08
N GLN A 47 -10.43 -0.64 10.35
CA GLN A 47 -11.03 0.17 9.29
C GLN A 47 -9.98 0.79 8.37
N LYS A 48 -8.87 1.26 8.93
CA LYS A 48 -7.75 1.81 8.15
C LYS A 48 -7.08 0.73 7.31
N VAL A 49 -6.96 -0.49 7.82
CA VAL A 49 -6.43 -1.63 7.05
C VAL A 49 -7.34 -1.95 5.85
N ILE A 50 -8.65 -1.94 6.03
CA ILE A 50 -9.62 -2.17 4.94
C ILE A 50 -9.49 -1.08 3.86
N LYS A 51 -9.44 0.19 4.27
CA LYS A 51 -9.24 1.32 3.36
C LYS A 51 -7.90 1.23 2.61
N LEU A 52 -6.82 0.80 3.27
CA LEU A 52 -5.51 0.62 2.65
C LEU A 52 -5.58 -0.44 1.55
N LYS A 53 -6.21 -1.58 1.84
CA LYS A 53 -6.41 -2.67 0.87
C LYS A 53 -7.24 -2.18 -0.33
N GLN A 54 -8.32 -1.44 -0.09
CA GLN A 54 -9.14 -0.86 -1.16
C GLN A 54 -8.35 0.14 -2.01
N TYR A 55 -7.61 1.05 -1.38
CA TYR A 55 -6.78 2.04 -2.07
C TYR A 55 -5.73 1.39 -2.99
N ILE A 56 -5.07 0.34 -2.51
CA ILE A 56 -4.11 -0.44 -3.32
C ILE A 56 -4.81 -1.15 -4.48
N LYS A 57 -6.01 -1.70 -4.24
CA LYS A 57 -6.77 -2.40 -5.29
C LYS A 57 -7.23 -1.45 -6.40
N ASP A 58 -7.70 -0.26 -6.02
CA ASP A 58 -8.26 0.75 -6.93
C ASP A 58 -7.20 1.43 -7.81
N LYS A 59 -5.98 1.60 -7.31
CA LYS A 59 -4.89 2.19 -8.09
C LYS A 59 -4.51 1.31 -9.30
N PRO A 60 -4.35 1.90 -10.50
CA PRO A 60 -3.86 1.16 -11.65
C PRO A 60 -2.43 0.67 -11.41
N GLU A 61 -2.07 -0.46 -12.02
CA GLU A 61 -0.68 -0.91 -12.00
C GLU A 61 0.21 0.12 -12.69
N TYR A 62 1.35 0.43 -12.07
CA TYR A 62 2.31 1.36 -12.65
C TYR A 62 2.92 0.66 -13.85
N LYS A 63 2.41 0.97 -15.05
CA LYS A 63 3.02 0.54 -16.31
C LYS A 63 4.39 1.21 -16.40
N ILE A 64 5.43 0.51 -15.98
CA ILE A 64 6.80 0.86 -16.31
C ILE A 64 6.85 0.82 -17.84
N GLY A 65 6.87 1.99 -18.47
CA GLY A 65 6.81 2.15 -19.91
C GLY A 65 7.97 1.44 -20.61
N LYS A 66 7.70 0.24 -21.11
CA LYS A 66 8.26 -0.36 -22.32
C LYS A 66 7.09 -1.19 -22.87
N ILE A 67 6.33 -0.73 -23.86
CA ILE A 67 6.66 -0.80 -25.29
C ILE A 67 5.53 -0.05 -26.04
N LYS A 68 5.89 0.75 -27.06
CA LYS A 68 4.98 1.17 -28.13
C LYS A 68 4.46 -0.09 -28.82
N ILE A 69 3.15 -0.31 -28.81
CA ILE A 69 2.53 -1.19 -29.81
C ILE A 69 1.80 -0.26 -30.77
N GLU A 70 2.34 -0.23 -32.00
CA GLU A 70 1.75 0.33 -33.22
C GLU A 70 0.34 -0.21 -33.48
#